data_AF-A0A150NE22-F1
#
_entry.id   AF-A0A150NE22-F1
#
_cell.length_a   1.000
_cell.length_b   1.000
_cell.length_c   1.000
_cell.angle_alpha   90.00
_cell.angle_beta   90.00
_cell.angle_gamma   90.00
#
_symmetry.space_group_name_H-M   'P 1'
#
loop_
_entity.id
_entity.type
_entity.pdbx_description
1 polymer ?
#
loop_
_entity_poly.entity_id
_entity_poly.type
_entity_poly.pdbx_seq_one_letter_code
_entity_poly.pdbx_strand_id
1 'polypeptide(L)'
;MTTINKYRQIPSCELAQFPIVSVYKELLAGKRKTLPSGTWEKDENVIILVRYVLEVQLVLSKEQIPKITKKLIGEQKLWGVLNRFKSPRRLIEFVYPNQYNEFDFYRVPVDYWGNVENIRKRLEWYLEKEGIKIEEIPQKVNRYVLVEWGFSNPLKRYGYSPFRLMNALYPGRFKLKKRILKKFLKVMQQTANF
;
A
#
# COMPACT_ATOMS: atom_id res chain seq x y z
N MET A 1 -23.28 13.77 2.91
CA MET A 1 -22.15 13.77 1.95
C MET A 1 -21.43 15.10 2.08
N THR A 2 -20.12 15.12 2.34
CA THR A 2 -19.35 16.38 2.45
C THR A 2 -19.39 17.16 1.14
N THR A 3 -19.60 18.47 1.19
CA THR A 3 -19.74 19.42 0.06
C THR A 3 -18.66 19.30 -1.02
N ILE A 4 -17.49 18.77 -0.65
CA ILE A 4 -16.33 18.56 -1.52
C ILE A 4 -16.47 17.36 -2.49
N ASN A 5 -17.35 16.39 -2.22
CA ASN A 5 -17.46 15.17 -3.06
C ASN A 5 -17.84 15.47 -4.51
N LYS A 6 -18.58 16.57 -4.76
CA LYS A 6 -18.92 17.01 -6.11
C LYS A 6 -17.68 17.15 -6.99
N TYR A 7 -16.55 17.62 -6.44
CA TYR A 7 -15.31 17.80 -7.21
C TYR A 7 -14.62 16.49 -7.60
N ARG A 8 -14.88 15.39 -6.88
CA ARG A 8 -14.36 14.05 -7.21
C ARG A 8 -15.16 13.36 -8.31
N GLN A 9 -16.41 13.79 -8.52
CA GLN A 9 -17.33 13.22 -9.50
C GLN A 9 -17.25 13.92 -10.87
N ILE A 10 -16.57 15.06 -10.96
CA ILE A 10 -16.36 15.80 -12.21
C ILE A 10 -15.64 14.90 -13.23
N PRO A 11 -16.14 14.79 -14.48
CA PRO A 11 -15.44 14.09 -15.56
C PRO A 11 -14.05 14.68 -15.81
N SER A 12 -13.05 13.84 -16.09
CA SER A 12 -11.67 14.30 -16.24
C SER A 12 -11.51 15.32 -17.37
N CYS A 13 -12.31 15.24 -18.44
CA CYS A 13 -12.32 16.21 -19.54
C CYS A 13 -12.77 17.63 -19.12
N GLU A 14 -13.55 17.76 -18.05
CA GLU A 14 -14.05 19.04 -17.56
C GLU A 14 -13.09 19.72 -16.57
N LEU A 15 -12.13 18.97 -16.00
CA LEU A 15 -11.18 19.51 -15.03
C LEU A 15 -10.41 20.72 -15.58
N ALA A 16 -10.10 20.73 -16.88
CA ALA A 16 -9.38 21.80 -17.55
C ALA A 16 -10.12 23.16 -17.55
N GLN A 17 -11.43 23.16 -17.30
CA GLN A 17 -12.29 24.35 -17.32
C GLN A 17 -12.24 25.13 -15.99
N PHE A 18 -11.70 24.53 -14.92
CA PHE A 18 -11.64 25.18 -13.61
C PHE A 18 -10.62 26.32 -13.58
N PRO A 19 -10.96 27.50 -13.01
CA PRO A 19 -10.06 28.65 -12.99
C PRO A 19 -8.67 28.35 -12.40
N ILE A 20 -8.62 27.51 -11.35
CA ILE A 20 -7.36 27.13 -10.70
C ILE A 20 -6.43 26.36 -11.65
N VAL A 21 -6.98 25.61 -12.62
CA VAL A 21 -6.19 24.90 -13.63
C VAL A 21 -5.57 25.89 -14.63
N SER A 22 -6.29 26.96 -15.00
CA SER A 22 -5.71 28.04 -15.81
C SER A 22 -4.51 28.69 -15.10
N VAL A 23 -4.68 29.01 -13.82
CA VAL A 23 -3.61 29.55 -12.97
C VAL A 23 -2.44 28.56 -12.86
N TYR A 24 -2.69 27.27 -12.78
CA TYR A 24 -1.64 26.26 -12.80
C TYR A 24 -0.92 26.19 -14.16
N LYS A 25 -1.64 26.28 -15.29
CA LYS A 25 -1.03 26.33 -16.62
C LYS A 25 -0.11 27.54 -16.81
N GLU A 26 -0.48 28.71 -16.28
CA GLU A 26 0.38 29.89 -16.26
C GLU A 26 1.68 29.66 -15.45
N LEU A 27 1.60 28.92 -14.34
CA LEU A 27 2.76 28.53 -13.54
C LEU A 27 3.71 27.61 -14.32
N LEU A 28 3.16 26.65 -15.06
CA LEU A 28 3.95 25.77 -15.92
C LEU A 28 4.62 26.57 -17.05
N ALA A 29 3.88 27.49 -17.68
CA ALA A 29 4.38 28.36 -18.75
C ALA A 29 5.37 29.45 -18.28
N GLY A 30 5.68 29.54 -16.97
CA GLY A 30 6.60 30.53 -16.43
C GLY A 30 6.03 31.96 -16.36
N LYS A 31 4.75 32.16 -16.71
CA LYS A 31 4.06 33.46 -16.61
C LYS A 31 3.88 33.92 -15.16
N ARG A 32 4.02 33.00 -14.21
CA ARG A 32 3.97 33.26 -12.77
C ARG A 32 4.93 32.34 -12.02
N LYS A 33 5.38 32.79 -10.84
CA LYS A 33 6.39 32.09 -10.04
C LYS A 33 5.80 31.04 -9.10
N THR A 34 4.64 31.28 -8.49
CA THR A 34 4.05 30.44 -7.43
C THR A 34 2.53 30.46 -7.50
N LEU A 35 1.82 29.38 -7.10
CA LEU A 35 0.35 29.37 -6.91
C LEU A 35 -0.13 30.47 -5.95
N PRO A 36 -1.37 30.97 -6.09
CA PRO A 36 -1.91 31.96 -5.16
C PRO A 36 -1.81 31.45 -3.72
N SER A 37 -1.61 32.37 -2.77
CA SER A 37 -1.66 32.02 -1.36
C SER A 37 -3.01 31.40 -1.01
N GLY A 38 -3.03 30.42 -0.10
CA GLY A 38 -4.27 29.72 0.26
C GLY A 38 -4.71 28.61 -0.72
N THR A 39 -3.92 28.33 -1.78
CA THR A 39 -4.32 27.32 -2.78
C THR A 39 -4.47 25.92 -2.19
N TRP A 40 -3.57 25.51 -1.29
CA TRP A 40 -3.52 24.13 -0.77
C TRP A 40 -4.41 23.91 0.46
N GLU A 41 -4.86 25.01 1.06
CA GLU A 41 -5.80 25.11 2.15
C GLU A 41 -7.23 24.83 1.67
N LYS A 42 -7.49 25.13 0.39
CA LYS A 42 -8.76 24.85 -0.29
C LYS A 42 -8.81 23.42 -0.82
N ASP A 43 -9.70 22.67 -0.21
CA ASP A 43 -9.99 21.27 -0.48
C ASP A 43 -10.34 20.98 -1.94
N GLU A 44 -11.16 21.83 -2.54
CA GLU A 44 -11.53 21.78 -3.95
C GLU A 44 -10.34 21.97 -4.89
N ASN A 45 -9.43 22.89 -4.57
CA ASN A 45 -8.25 23.15 -5.37
C ASN A 45 -7.29 21.96 -5.35
N VAL A 46 -7.08 21.35 -4.17
CA VAL A 46 -6.27 20.14 -4.04
C VAL A 46 -6.83 19.04 -4.94
N ILE A 47 -8.13 18.77 -4.86
CA ILE A 47 -8.76 17.71 -5.68
C ILE A 47 -8.62 18.03 -7.16
N ILE A 48 -9.03 19.23 -7.59
CA ILE A 48 -9.04 19.60 -9.00
C ILE A 48 -7.62 19.54 -9.59
N LEU A 49 -6.62 20.14 -8.94
CA LEU A 49 -5.27 20.19 -9.46
C LEU A 49 -4.61 18.82 -9.50
N VAL A 50 -4.75 18.03 -8.43
CA VAL A 50 -4.15 16.69 -8.39
C VAL A 50 -4.81 15.79 -9.43
N ARG A 51 -6.15 15.77 -9.51
CA ARG A 51 -6.86 15.01 -10.53
C ARG A 51 -6.47 15.45 -11.94
N TYR A 52 -6.42 16.76 -12.21
CA TYR A 52 -6.02 17.27 -13.52
C TYR A 52 -4.61 16.80 -13.90
N VAL A 53 -3.65 16.93 -12.99
CA VAL A 53 -2.27 16.52 -13.27
C VAL A 53 -2.17 15.01 -13.49
N LEU A 54 -2.80 14.19 -12.64
CA LEU A 54 -2.66 12.73 -12.73
C LEU A 54 -3.49 12.12 -13.87
N GLU A 55 -4.75 12.54 -14.03
CA GLU A 55 -5.70 11.94 -14.97
C GLU A 55 -5.58 12.53 -16.38
N VAL A 56 -5.32 13.84 -16.50
CA VAL A 56 -5.38 14.55 -17.79
C VAL A 56 -4.00 14.87 -18.32
N GLN A 57 -3.12 15.43 -17.49
CA GLN A 57 -1.80 15.87 -17.94
C GLN A 57 -0.82 14.71 -18.09
N LEU A 58 -0.82 13.78 -17.13
CA LEU A 58 0.07 12.60 -17.11
C LEU A 58 -0.61 11.33 -17.62
N VAL A 59 -1.95 11.34 -17.73
CA VAL A 59 -2.76 10.21 -18.22
C VAL A 59 -2.41 8.91 -17.49
N LEU A 60 -2.27 8.99 -16.16
CA LEU A 60 -1.94 7.83 -15.34
C LEU A 60 -3.13 6.87 -15.25
N SER A 61 -2.85 5.57 -15.39
CA SER A 61 -3.82 4.53 -15.11
C SER A 61 -4.17 4.48 -13.63
N LYS A 62 -5.31 3.84 -13.31
CA LYS A 62 -5.74 3.64 -11.92
C LYS A 62 -4.67 2.97 -11.07
N GLU A 63 -3.90 2.05 -11.63
CA GLU A 63 -2.82 1.29 -10.98
C GLU A 63 -1.52 2.11 -10.80
N GLN A 64 -1.36 3.18 -11.57
CA GLN A 64 -0.19 4.07 -11.52
C GLN A 64 -0.38 5.21 -10.51
N ILE A 65 -1.60 5.74 -10.36
CA ILE A 65 -1.94 6.81 -9.42
C ILE A 65 -1.44 6.57 -7.97
N PRO A 66 -1.67 5.41 -7.34
CA PRO A 66 -1.20 5.17 -5.96
C PRO A 66 0.33 5.03 -5.86
N LYS A 67 1.04 4.92 -7.00
CA LYS A 67 2.50 4.74 -7.06
C LYS A 67 3.26 6.06 -7.30
N ILE A 68 2.58 7.21 -7.33
CA ILE A 68 3.25 8.50 -7.47
C ILE A 68 4.23 8.78 -6.32
N THR A 69 5.27 9.55 -6.62
CA THR A 69 6.36 9.85 -5.67
C THR A 69 6.39 11.33 -5.31
N LYS A 70 7.08 11.67 -4.21
CA LYS A 70 7.37 13.09 -3.87
C LYS A 70 8.12 13.80 -4.99
N LYS A 71 9.00 13.08 -5.70
CA LYS A 71 9.76 13.57 -6.86
C LYS A 71 8.79 13.99 -7.97
N LEU A 72 7.87 13.12 -8.38
CA LEU A 72 6.84 13.44 -9.39
C LEU A 72 6.02 14.67 -8.97
N ILE A 73 5.56 14.73 -7.73
CA ILE A 73 4.79 15.89 -7.21
C ILE A 73 5.61 17.20 -7.31
N GLY A 74 6.91 17.14 -6.99
CA GLY A 74 7.82 18.28 -7.11
C GLY A 74 8.05 18.71 -8.55
N GLU A 75 8.28 17.76 -9.46
CA GLU A 75 8.45 17.99 -10.91
C GLU A 75 7.21 18.65 -11.53
N GLN A 76 6.02 18.34 -11.02
CA GLN A 76 4.76 18.96 -11.41
C GLN A 76 4.47 20.30 -10.71
N LYS A 77 5.46 20.89 -10.03
CA LYS A 77 5.33 22.14 -9.25
C LYS A 77 4.19 22.12 -8.21
N LEU A 78 3.78 20.93 -7.75
CA LEU A 78 2.73 20.75 -6.73
C LEU A 78 3.31 20.60 -5.32
N TRP A 79 4.60 20.91 -5.10
CA TRP A 79 5.29 20.67 -3.82
C TRP A 79 4.54 21.21 -2.59
N GLY A 80 3.88 22.37 -2.71
CA GLY A 80 3.13 22.98 -1.61
C GLY A 80 2.03 22.08 -1.03
N VAL A 81 1.46 21.16 -1.81
CA VAL A 81 0.45 20.20 -1.31
C VAL A 81 1.04 19.28 -0.24
N LEU A 82 2.34 18.96 -0.32
CA LEU A 82 3.00 18.09 0.64
C LEU A 82 3.23 18.76 2.00
N ASN A 83 3.18 20.09 2.08
CA ASN A 83 3.20 20.78 3.37
C ASN A 83 1.98 20.42 4.22
N ARG A 84 0.83 20.19 3.57
CA ARG A 84 -0.43 19.78 4.20
C ARG A 84 -0.50 18.28 4.46
N PHE A 85 -0.30 17.45 3.43
CA PHE A 85 -0.53 16.00 3.55
C PHE A 85 0.67 15.19 4.04
N LYS A 86 1.88 15.77 4.01
CA LYS A 86 3.17 15.16 4.43
C LYS A 86 3.65 13.95 3.60
N SER A 87 2.75 13.22 2.93
CA SER A 87 3.08 12.09 2.07
C SER A 87 2.17 11.99 0.83
N PRO A 88 2.69 11.42 -0.29
CA PRO A 88 1.88 11.13 -1.46
C PRO A 88 0.70 10.19 -1.15
N ARG A 89 0.91 9.20 -0.27
CA ARG A 89 -0.15 8.29 0.18
C ARG A 89 -1.36 9.04 0.75
N ARG A 90 -1.13 9.91 1.74
CA ARG A 90 -2.21 10.70 2.36
C ARG A 90 -2.90 11.64 1.38
N LEU A 91 -2.14 12.18 0.42
CA LEU A 91 -2.70 12.98 -0.67
C LEU A 91 -3.65 12.17 -1.54
N ILE A 92 -3.22 10.99 -1.99
CA ILE A 92 -4.03 10.09 -2.83
C ILE A 92 -5.26 9.60 -2.08
N GLU A 93 -5.13 9.20 -0.81
CA GLU A 93 -6.26 8.79 0.04
C GLU A 93 -7.27 9.93 0.23
N PHE A 94 -6.81 11.19 0.29
CA PHE A 94 -7.68 12.36 0.34
C PHE A 94 -8.39 12.62 -0.99
N VAL A 95 -7.68 12.56 -2.12
CA VAL A 95 -8.26 12.85 -3.44
C VAL A 95 -9.19 11.74 -3.92
N TYR A 96 -8.82 10.48 -3.66
CA TYR A 96 -9.49 9.25 -4.09
C TYR A 96 -9.91 8.40 -2.88
N PRO A 97 -10.82 8.88 -2.03
CA PRO A 97 -11.22 8.17 -0.83
C PRO A 97 -11.82 6.80 -1.18
N ASN A 98 -11.39 5.76 -0.48
CA ASN A 98 -11.86 4.38 -0.61
C ASN A 98 -11.67 3.75 -2.01
N GLN A 99 -10.78 4.30 -2.85
CA GLN A 99 -10.50 3.71 -4.17
C GLN A 99 -9.29 2.76 -4.19
N TYR A 100 -8.41 2.87 -3.20
CA TYR A 100 -7.15 2.13 -3.12
C TYR A 100 -7.00 1.43 -1.77
N ASN A 101 -6.44 0.22 -1.79
CA ASN A 101 -6.02 -0.54 -0.62
C ASN A 101 -4.52 -0.33 -0.33
N GLU A 102 -4.01 -0.90 0.77
CA GLU A 102 -2.65 -0.67 1.24
C GLU A 102 -1.57 -1.15 0.27
N PHE A 103 -1.88 -2.17 -0.54
CA PHE A 103 -0.97 -2.83 -1.50
C PHE A 103 -1.01 -2.24 -2.91
N ASP A 104 -1.94 -1.32 -3.19
CA ASP A 104 -1.92 -0.57 -4.47
C ASP A 104 -0.76 0.43 -4.51
N PHE A 105 -0.30 0.87 -3.34
CA PHE A 105 0.84 1.77 -3.17
C PHE A 105 2.17 1.02 -3.17
N TYR A 106 3.26 1.74 -3.44
CA TYR A 106 4.62 1.17 -3.48
C TYR A 106 5.06 0.49 -2.16
N ARG A 107 4.58 1.00 -1.01
CA ARG A 107 4.88 0.45 0.32
C ARG A 107 3.65 0.55 1.22
N VAL A 108 3.38 -0.50 1.97
CA VAL A 108 2.44 -0.47 3.10
C VAL A 108 2.97 0.45 4.21
N PRO A 109 2.10 0.98 5.10
CA PRO A 109 2.52 1.71 6.29
C PRO A 109 3.55 0.96 7.14
N VAL A 110 4.41 1.69 7.87
CA VAL A 110 5.52 1.12 8.65
C VAL A 110 5.03 0.12 9.71
N ASP A 111 3.89 0.42 10.33
CA ASP A 111 3.22 -0.34 11.37
C ASP A 111 2.27 -1.42 10.82
N TYR A 112 2.06 -1.48 9.51
CA TYR A 112 1.10 -2.41 8.88
C TYR A 112 1.34 -3.87 9.29
N TRP A 113 2.60 -4.32 9.23
CA TRP A 113 3.02 -5.66 9.63
C TRP A 113 3.22 -5.83 11.15
N GLY A 114 2.91 -4.81 11.94
CA GLY A 114 2.79 -4.90 13.40
C GLY A 114 1.45 -5.46 13.85
N ASN A 115 0.42 -5.36 13.01
CA ASN A 115 -0.91 -5.89 13.30
C ASN A 115 -1.04 -7.33 12.76
N VAL A 116 -1.24 -8.30 13.66
CA VAL A 116 -1.41 -9.71 13.31
C VAL A 116 -2.60 -9.95 12.38
N GLU A 117 -3.67 -9.16 12.52
CA GLU A 117 -4.86 -9.28 11.68
C GLU A 117 -4.58 -8.86 10.24
N ASN A 118 -3.75 -7.84 10.01
CA ASN A 118 -3.32 -7.45 8.66
C ASN A 118 -2.51 -8.57 8.00
N ILE A 119 -1.63 -9.21 8.77
CA ILE A 119 -0.84 -10.35 8.28
C ILE A 119 -1.77 -11.52 7.92
N ARG A 120 -2.77 -11.81 8.77
CA ARG A 120 -3.77 -12.86 8.54
C ARG A 120 -4.58 -12.60 7.28
N LYS A 121 -5.21 -11.43 7.16
CA LYS A 121 -6.01 -11.03 5.99
C LYS A 121 -5.21 -11.10 4.69
N ARG A 122 -3.96 -10.63 4.71
CA ARG A 122 -3.11 -10.72 3.52
C ARG A 122 -2.80 -12.17 3.16
N LEU A 123 -2.61 -13.05 4.16
CA LEU A 123 -2.33 -14.45 3.91
C LEU A 123 -3.57 -15.11 3.31
N GLU A 124 -4.73 -14.92 3.93
CA GLU A 124 -6.02 -15.44 3.45
C GLU A 124 -6.33 -15.01 2.02
N TRP A 125 -6.05 -13.74 1.67
CA TRP A 125 -6.19 -13.26 0.30
C TRP A 125 -5.35 -14.07 -0.72
N TYR A 126 -4.09 -14.40 -0.39
CA TYR A 126 -3.27 -15.25 -1.26
C TYR A 126 -3.76 -16.69 -1.28
N LEU A 127 -4.20 -17.22 -0.14
CA LEU A 127 -4.74 -18.59 -0.08
C LEU A 127 -5.97 -18.72 -0.97
N GLU A 128 -6.90 -17.77 -0.90
CA GLU A 128 -8.08 -17.71 -1.77
C GLU A 128 -7.67 -17.59 -3.24
N LYS A 129 -6.77 -16.65 -3.57
CA LYS A 129 -6.29 -16.43 -4.93
C LYS A 129 -5.66 -17.68 -5.55
N GLU A 130 -4.90 -18.44 -4.77
CA GLU A 130 -4.20 -19.64 -5.22
C GLU A 130 -5.02 -20.93 -5.02
N GLY A 131 -6.26 -20.83 -4.52
CA GLY A 131 -7.13 -21.98 -4.25
C GLY A 131 -6.58 -22.93 -3.19
N ILE A 132 -5.79 -22.43 -2.24
CA ILE A 132 -5.15 -23.20 -1.17
C ILE A 132 -6.05 -23.20 0.07
N LYS A 133 -6.48 -24.39 0.50
CA LYS A 133 -7.23 -24.51 1.75
C LYS A 133 -6.29 -24.36 2.95
N ILE A 134 -6.82 -23.88 4.09
CA ILE A 134 -6.01 -23.63 5.29
C ILE A 134 -5.28 -24.90 5.75
N GLU A 135 -5.88 -26.07 5.58
CA GLU A 135 -5.33 -27.38 5.94
C GLU A 135 -4.11 -27.77 5.08
N GLU A 136 -3.96 -27.16 3.90
CA GLU A 136 -2.86 -27.40 2.96
C GLU A 136 -1.66 -26.46 3.16
N ILE A 137 -1.79 -25.45 4.04
CA ILE A 137 -0.72 -24.50 4.35
C ILE A 137 0.60 -25.21 4.70
N PRO A 138 0.65 -26.23 5.57
CA PRO A 138 1.90 -26.92 5.92
C PRO A 138 2.60 -27.63 4.76
N GLN A 139 1.91 -27.88 3.64
CA GLN A 139 2.41 -28.56 2.46
C GLN A 139 2.80 -27.56 1.38
N LYS A 140 1.98 -26.52 1.17
CA LYS A 140 2.10 -25.60 0.04
C LYS A 140 2.76 -24.26 0.40
N VAL A 141 2.64 -23.78 1.63
CA VAL A 141 3.08 -22.44 2.03
C VAL A 141 4.38 -22.53 2.84
N ASN A 142 5.50 -22.53 2.11
CA ASN A 142 6.83 -22.51 2.71
C ASN A 142 7.41 -21.08 2.76
N ARG A 143 8.64 -20.93 3.27
CA ARG A 143 9.32 -19.63 3.38
C ARG A 143 9.45 -18.91 2.04
N TYR A 144 9.74 -19.63 0.96
CA TYR A 144 9.95 -19.05 -0.37
C TYR A 144 8.65 -18.47 -0.91
N VAL A 145 7.56 -19.25 -0.84
CA VAL A 145 6.21 -18.80 -1.22
C VAL A 145 5.80 -17.55 -0.43
N LEU A 146 6.05 -17.54 0.89
CA LEU A 146 5.78 -16.37 1.73
C LEU A 146 6.59 -15.14 1.30
N VAL A 147 7.85 -15.30 0.93
CA VAL A 147 8.69 -14.19 0.44
C VAL A 147 8.15 -13.66 -0.89
N GLU A 148 7.77 -14.54 -1.82
CA GLU A 148 7.14 -14.17 -3.10
C GLU A 148 5.83 -13.41 -2.88
N TRP A 149 5.06 -13.78 -1.85
CA TRP A 149 3.83 -13.09 -1.44
C TRP A 149 4.07 -11.81 -0.63
N GLY A 150 5.33 -11.39 -0.44
CA GLY A 150 5.68 -10.15 0.25
C GLY A 150 5.71 -10.23 1.78
N PHE A 151 5.74 -11.43 2.36
CA PHE A 151 5.79 -11.65 3.82
C PHE A 151 7.20 -11.57 4.42
N SER A 152 8.19 -10.99 3.73
CA SER A 152 9.56 -10.84 4.25
C SER A 152 9.60 -10.12 5.61
N ASN A 153 8.82 -9.04 5.77
CA ASN A 153 8.74 -8.31 7.03
C ASN A 153 8.02 -9.09 8.14
N PRO A 154 6.83 -9.68 7.91
CA PRO A 154 6.22 -10.62 8.84
C PRO A 154 7.16 -11.75 9.26
N LEU A 155 7.82 -12.41 8.31
CA LEU A 155 8.78 -13.49 8.61
C LEU A 155 9.89 -13.01 9.52
N LYS A 156 10.50 -11.85 9.26
CA LYS A 156 11.53 -11.27 10.14
C LYS A 156 11.02 -11.10 11.58
N ARG A 157 9.79 -10.60 11.77
CA ARG A 157 9.16 -10.45 13.10
C ARG A 157 9.00 -11.78 13.84
N TYR A 158 8.77 -12.88 13.12
CA TYR A 158 8.61 -14.22 13.68
C TYR A 158 9.87 -15.09 13.54
N GLY A 159 11.06 -14.47 13.56
CA GLY A 159 12.35 -15.18 13.57
C GLY A 159 12.63 -15.97 12.29
N TYR A 160 12.16 -15.47 11.15
CA TYR A 160 12.24 -16.10 9.83
C TYR A 160 11.65 -17.51 9.75
N SER A 161 10.76 -17.87 10.69
CA SER A 161 10.14 -19.19 10.77
C SER A 161 8.71 -19.16 10.24
N PRO A 162 8.42 -19.80 9.10
CA PRO A 162 7.05 -19.98 8.62
C PRO A 162 6.16 -20.63 9.67
N PHE A 163 6.68 -21.60 10.43
CA PHE A 163 5.91 -22.25 11.49
C PHE A 163 5.52 -21.27 12.61
N ARG A 164 6.46 -20.46 13.12
CA ARG A 164 6.14 -19.47 14.16
C ARG A 164 5.12 -18.44 13.66
N LEU A 165 5.26 -17.99 12.41
CA LEU A 165 4.29 -17.12 11.77
C LEU A 165 2.91 -17.80 11.70
N MET A 166 2.82 -19.01 11.16
CA MET A 166 1.55 -19.72 11.04
C MET A 166 0.90 -20.03 12.39
N ASN A 167 1.68 -20.35 13.41
CA ASN A 167 1.15 -20.55 14.77
C ASN A 167 0.68 -19.24 15.41
N ALA A 168 1.23 -18.08 15.03
CA ALA A 168 0.71 -16.79 15.46
C ALA A 168 -0.62 -16.43 14.76
N LEU A 169 -0.75 -16.77 13.47
CA LEU A 169 -1.96 -16.51 12.69
C LEU A 169 -3.09 -17.49 13.00
N TYR A 170 -2.75 -18.77 13.23
CA TYR A 170 -3.68 -19.85 13.50
C TYR A 170 -3.16 -20.71 14.68
N PRO A 171 -3.29 -20.23 15.93
CA PRO A 171 -2.78 -20.92 17.11
C PRO A 171 -3.28 -22.36 17.22
N GLY A 172 -2.34 -23.30 17.39
CA GLY A 172 -2.65 -24.72 17.59
C GLY A 172 -3.19 -25.47 16.36
N ARG A 173 -3.44 -24.78 15.24
CA ARG A 173 -4.03 -25.39 14.03
C ARG A 173 -3.07 -26.30 13.28
N PHE A 174 -1.77 -26.01 13.34
CA PHE A 174 -0.73 -26.79 12.65
C PHE A 174 0.18 -27.48 13.66
N LYS A 175 0.23 -28.82 13.58
CA LYS A 175 1.16 -29.63 14.38
C LYS A 175 2.47 -29.81 13.61
N LEU A 176 3.60 -29.81 14.33
CA LEU A 176 4.87 -30.22 13.75
C LEU A 176 4.71 -31.63 13.15
N LYS A 177 5.06 -31.83 11.88
CA LYS A 177 5.04 -33.18 11.29
C LYS A 177 5.93 -34.11 12.12
N LYS A 178 5.40 -35.28 12.51
CA LYS A 178 6.09 -36.33 13.30
C LYS A 178 7.50 -36.66 12.77
N ARG A 179 7.76 -36.49 11.47
CA ARG A 179 9.08 -36.74 10.85
C ARG A 179 10.18 -35.79 11.35
N ILE A 180 9.86 -34.52 11.60
CA ILE A 180 10.82 -33.54 12.16
C ILE A 180 11.06 -33.87 13.64
N LEU A 181 9.99 -34.22 14.37
CA LEU A 181 10.06 -34.67 15.76
C LEU A 181 10.95 -35.92 15.90
N LYS A 182 10.79 -36.91 15.01
CA LYS A 182 11.64 -38.11 14.97
C LYS A 182 13.11 -37.79 14.67
N LYS A 183 13.40 -36.85 13.76
CA LYS A 183 14.79 -36.44 13.45
C LYS A 183 15.42 -35.69 14.64
N PHE A 184 14.67 -34.82 15.31
CA PHE A 184 15.10 -34.13 16.54
C PHE A 184 15.34 -35.10 17.70
N LEU A 185 14.40 -36.02 17.95
CA LEU A 185 14.51 -37.04 19.00
C LEU A 185 15.72 -37.96 18.75
N LYS A 186 15.98 -38.33 17.50
CA LYS A 186 17.15 -39.15 17.13
C LYS A 186 18.48 -38.43 17.40
N VAL A 187 18.55 -37.12 17.13
CA VAL A 187 19.73 -36.30 17.44
C VAL A 187 19.94 -36.16 18.94
N MET A 188 18.87 -35.90 19.71
CA MET A 188 18.90 -35.80 21.18
C MET A 188 19.35 -37.10 21.85
N GLN A 189 18.92 -38.26 21.33
CA GLN A 189 19.33 -39.57 21.82
C GLN A 189 20.81 -39.88 21.51
N GLN A 190 21.36 -39.35 20.43
CA GLN A 190 22.78 -39.52 20.08
C GLN A 190 23.70 -38.65 20.94
N THR A 191 23.24 -37.47 21.35
CA THR A 191 24.01 -36.56 22.21
C THR A 191 23.94 -36.89 23.70
N ALA A 192 22.99 -37.72 24.13
CA ALA A 192 22.83 -38.17 25.52
C ALA A 192 23.59 -39.47 25.86
N ASN A 193 24.24 -40.09 24.86
CA ASN A 193 25.00 -41.33 25.01
C ASN A 193 26.53 -41.11 25.05
N PHE A 194 26.96 -39.93 25.52
CA PHE A 194 28.36 -39.62 25.84
C PHE A 194 28.48 -39.23 27.31
#